data_AF-A0A1Q9E1N7-F1
#
_entry.id   AF-A0A1Q9E1N7-F1
#
_cell.length_a   1.000
_cell.length_b   1.000
_cell.length_c   1.000
_cell.angle_alpha   90.00
_cell.angle_beta   90.00
_cell.angle_gamma   90.00
#
_symmetry.space_group_name_H-M   'P 1'
#
loop_
_entity.id
_entity.type
_entity.pdbx_description
1 polymer ?
#
loop_
_entity_poly.entity_id
_entity_poly.type
_entity_poly.pdbx_seq_one_letter_code
_entity_poly.pdbx_strand_id
1 'polypeptide(L)'
;MSAPVRVCASFNVRSTALPEFCEAAGNIVSHAGAEQQCRSFGIHRELGWLRQVSNEAQNLFMVVQEWESSTALEEHVRSPAAMEFDHQLKDGNMLASAPNLSLFGPDLSVADLRTLAAEARAGGDQDEISPVSDEAQSTLGYGGDQRGYMRATESRRPAAKERPARGSRSGPAWK
;
A
#
# COMPACT_ATOMS: atom_id res chain seq x y z
N MET A 1 -34.40 -0.21 11.12
CA MET A 1 -33.50 -1.32 10.75
C MET A 1 -32.17 -0.69 10.42
N SER A 2 -31.05 -1.21 10.94
CA SER A 2 -29.73 -0.67 10.58
C SER A 2 -29.36 -1.11 9.15
N ALA A 3 -28.53 -0.33 8.47
CA ALA A 3 -28.09 -0.65 7.12
C ALA A 3 -26.89 -1.62 7.17
N PRO A 4 -26.76 -2.54 6.20
CA PRO A 4 -25.59 -3.40 6.08
C PRO A 4 -24.32 -2.57 5.88
N VAL A 5 -23.21 -3.04 6.41
CA VAL A 5 -21.89 -2.42 6.24
C VAL A 5 -20.93 -3.40 5.59
N ARG A 6 -20.08 -2.91 4.69
CA ARG A 6 -19.00 -3.69 4.08
C ARG A 6 -17.66 -3.22 4.59
N VAL A 7 -16.78 -4.16 4.91
CA VAL A 7 -15.40 -3.87 5.33
C VAL A 7 -14.47 -4.40 4.26
N CYS A 8 -13.54 -3.57 3.80
CA CYS A 8 -12.37 -4.02 3.05
C CYS A 8 -11.13 -3.70 3.87
N ALA A 9 -10.35 -4.72 4.21
CA ALA A 9 -9.04 -4.57 4.85
C ALA A 9 -7.95 -5.21 3.99
N SER A 10 -6.75 -4.65 4.01
CA SER A 10 -5.59 -5.13 3.25
C SER A 10 -4.38 -5.32 4.15
N PHE A 11 -3.73 -6.47 3.98
CA PHE A 11 -2.63 -6.95 4.81
C PHE A 11 -1.44 -7.29 3.90
N ASN A 12 -0.33 -6.56 4.05
CA ASN A 12 0.94 -6.92 3.43
C ASN A 12 1.67 -7.89 4.38
N VAL A 13 1.50 -9.20 4.18
CA VAL A 13 2.01 -10.25 5.06
C VAL A 13 3.43 -10.63 4.65
N ARG A 14 4.37 -10.69 5.59
CA ARG A 14 5.75 -11.13 5.32
C ARG A 14 5.75 -12.57 4.84
N SER A 15 6.51 -12.89 3.79
CA SER A 15 6.61 -14.27 3.27
C SER A 15 7.10 -15.27 4.33
N THR A 16 7.88 -14.82 5.32
CA THR A 16 8.38 -15.64 6.43
C THR A 16 7.34 -15.96 7.51
N ALA A 17 6.22 -15.24 7.55
CA ALA A 17 5.13 -15.40 8.54
C ALA A 17 3.82 -15.88 7.87
N LEU A 18 3.94 -16.39 6.63
CA LEU A 18 2.80 -16.80 5.81
C LEU A 18 2.05 -18.02 6.39
N PRO A 19 2.71 -19.08 6.91
CA PRO A 19 2.01 -20.18 7.57
C PRO A 19 1.16 -19.71 8.76
N GLU A 20 1.76 -18.96 9.67
CA GLU A 20 1.14 -18.47 10.90
C GLU A 20 -0.01 -17.51 10.59
N PHE A 21 0.16 -16.62 9.60
CA PHE A 21 -0.92 -15.79 9.09
C PHE A 21 -2.08 -16.63 8.52
N CYS A 22 -1.80 -17.70 7.77
CA CYS A 22 -2.85 -18.55 7.21
C CYS A 22 -3.64 -19.30 8.29
N GLU A 23 -2.98 -19.74 9.36
CA GLU A 23 -3.64 -20.37 10.51
C GLU A 23 -4.52 -19.36 11.27
N ALA A 24 -3.97 -18.18 11.61
CA ALA A 24 -4.68 -17.09 12.24
C ALA A 24 -5.91 -16.64 11.40
N ALA A 25 -5.72 -16.50 10.09
CA ALA A 25 -6.75 -16.16 9.12
C ALA A 25 -7.85 -17.24 9.03
N GLY A 26 -7.47 -18.52 9.04
CA GLY A 26 -8.42 -19.63 9.05
C GLY A 26 -9.31 -19.66 10.31
N ASN A 27 -8.73 -19.32 11.46
CA ASN A 27 -9.44 -19.24 12.74
C ASN A 27 -10.48 -18.10 12.74
N ILE A 28 -10.10 -16.88 12.32
CA ILE A 28 -11.04 -15.75 12.30
C ILE A 28 -12.14 -15.90 11.23
N VAL A 29 -11.84 -16.50 10.06
CA VAL A 29 -12.85 -16.86 9.06
C VAL A 29 -13.85 -17.87 9.61
N SER A 30 -13.36 -18.89 10.32
CA SER A 30 -14.21 -19.93 10.93
C SER A 30 -15.09 -19.36 12.05
N HIS A 31 -14.58 -18.40 12.82
CA HIS A 31 -15.35 -17.70 13.84
C HIS A 31 -16.44 -16.82 13.21
N ALA A 32 -16.07 -15.95 12.26
CA ALA A 32 -17.01 -15.06 11.60
C ALA A 32 -18.10 -15.80 10.82
N GLY A 33 -17.78 -16.94 10.20
CA GLY A 33 -18.75 -17.82 9.55
C GLY A 33 -19.78 -18.47 10.50
N ALA A 34 -19.56 -18.41 11.82
CA ALA A 34 -20.51 -18.87 12.83
C ALA A 34 -21.35 -17.73 13.44
N GLU A 35 -21.04 -16.46 13.15
CA GLU A 35 -21.77 -15.29 13.66
C GLU A 35 -23.00 -15.00 12.78
N GLN A 36 -24.20 -15.05 13.37
CA GLN A 36 -25.46 -14.93 12.62
C GLN A 36 -25.63 -13.60 11.87
N GLN A 37 -24.99 -12.52 12.35
CA GLN A 37 -25.02 -11.20 11.72
C GLN A 37 -23.93 -11.01 10.65
N CYS A 38 -23.01 -11.97 10.51
CA CYS A 38 -22.03 -12.01 9.42
C CYS A 38 -22.70 -12.56 8.16
N ARG A 39 -22.76 -11.75 7.09
CA ARG A 39 -23.35 -12.15 5.81
C ARG A 39 -22.33 -12.77 4.87
N SER A 40 -21.10 -12.29 4.94
CA SER A 40 -19.96 -12.87 4.23
C SER A 40 -18.65 -12.45 4.90
N PHE A 41 -17.68 -13.37 4.90
CA PHE A 41 -16.31 -13.09 5.32
C PHE A 41 -15.37 -13.85 4.37
N GLY A 42 -14.71 -13.11 3.49
CA GLY A 42 -13.79 -13.64 2.48
C GLY A 42 -12.37 -13.15 2.72
N ILE A 43 -11.38 -14.02 2.51
CA ILE A 43 -9.97 -13.65 2.45
C ILE A 43 -9.43 -14.05 1.08
N HIS A 44 -8.88 -13.07 0.38
CA HIS A 44 -8.38 -13.19 -0.98
C HIS A 44 -6.88 -12.92 -0.99
N ARG A 45 -6.09 -13.81 -1.59
CA ARG A 45 -4.70 -13.52 -1.93
C ARG A 45 -4.64 -12.80 -3.27
N GLU A 46 -3.75 -11.83 -3.42
CA GLU A 46 -3.46 -11.23 -4.72
C GLU A 46 -2.99 -12.30 -5.73
N LEU A 47 -3.53 -12.24 -6.95
CA LEU A 47 -3.13 -13.09 -8.07
C LEU A 47 -1.94 -12.50 -8.82
N GLY A 48 -1.20 -13.32 -9.56
CA GLY A 48 -0.06 -12.86 -10.35
C GLY A 48 -0.45 -11.89 -11.47
N TRP A 49 -0.02 -10.64 -11.40
CA TRP A 49 -0.30 -9.63 -12.45
C TRP A 49 0.80 -8.56 -12.59
N LEU A 50 0.78 -7.86 -13.74
CA LEU A 50 1.72 -6.77 -14.02
C LEU A 50 1.42 -5.58 -13.07
N ARG A 51 2.34 -5.33 -12.12
CA ARG A 51 2.23 -4.38 -10.97
C ARG A 51 1.55 -4.94 -9.72
N GLN A 52 1.61 -6.25 -9.50
CA GLN A 52 1.29 -6.83 -8.19
C GLN A 52 2.09 -6.18 -7.04
N VAL A 53 1.48 -6.10 -5.86
CA VAL A 53 2.13 -5.64 -4.62
C VAL A 53 2.97 -6.76 -4.00
N SER A 54 2.51 -8.00 -4.17
CA SER A 54 3.16 -9.22 -3.73
C SER A 54 4.51 -9.44 -4.43
N ASN A 55 5.50 -9.88 -3.67
CA ASN A 55 6.87 -10.12 -4.13
C ASN A 55 7.53 -11.17 -3.22
N GLU A 56 8.84 -11.37 -3.37
CA GLU A 56 9.58 -12.38 -2.58
C GLU A 56 9.50 -12.12 -1.06
N ALA A 57 9.43 -10.85 -0.63
CA ALA A 57 9.43 -10.48 0.79
C ALA A 57 8.02 -10.41 1.42
N GLN A 58 6.96 -10.18 0.63
CA GLN A 58 5.60 -10.01 1.14
C GLN A 58 4.51 -10.49 0.18
N ASN A 59 3.35 -10.84 0.73
CA ASN A 59 2.15 -11.25 0.02
C ASN A 59 0.99 -10.32 0.41
N LEU A 60 0.28 -9.77 -0.56
CA LEU A 60 -0.91 -8.98 -0.32
C LEU A 60 -2.12 -9.91 -0.13
N PHE A 61 -2.80 -9.74 0.99
CA PHE A 61 -4.12 -10.31 1.26
C PHE A 61 -5.15 -9.20 1.41
N MET A 62 -6.36 -9.44 0.90
CA MET A 62 -7.52 -8.59 1.06
C MET A 62 -8.61 -9.36 1.80
N VAL A 63 -9.08 -8.81 2.90
CA VAL A 63 -10.24 -9.32 3.65
C VAL A 63 -11.45 -8.48 3.24
N VAL A 64 -12.51 -9.14 2.80
CA VAL A 64 -13.78 -8.52 2.41
C VAL A 64 -14.87 -9.10 3.30
N GLN A 65 -15.62 -8.25 3.98
CA GLN A 65 -16.66 -8.65 4.91
C GLN A 65 -17.96 -7.90 4.61
N GLU A 66 -19.11 -8.53 4.83
CA GLU A 66 -20.40 -7.85 4.92
C GLU A 66 -21.10 -8.24 6.22
N TRP A 67 -21.55 -7.23 6.97
CA TRP A 67 -22.24 -7.37 8.24
C TRP A 67 -23.64 -6.77 8.15
N GLU A 68 -24.59 -7.33 8.88
CA GLU A 68 -25.98 -6.85 8.93
C GLU A 68 -26.08 -5.40 9.43
N SER A 69 -25.16 -4.96 10.28
CA SER A 69 -25.13 -3.60 10.84
C SER A 69 -23.73 -3.19 11.31
N SER A 70 -23.52 -1.89 11.53
CA SER A 70 -22.32 -1.38 12.22
C SER A 70 -22.16 -1.92 13.64
N THR A 71 -23.28 -2.13 14.37
CA THR A 71 -23.26 -2.70 15.72
C THR A 71 -22.76 -4.14 15.72
N ALA A 72 -23.19 -4.96 14.76
CA ALA A 72 -22.69 -6.33 14.61
C ALA A 72 -21.18 -6.37 14.30
N LEU A 73 -20.70 -5.45 13.45
CA LEU A 73 -19.26 -5.29 13.20
C LEU A 73 -18.51 -4.87 14.49
N GLU A 74 -19.06 -3.93 15.26
CA GLU A 74 -18.50 -3.51 16.54
C GLU A 74 -18.45 -4.64 17.59
N GLU A 75 -19.44 -5.54 17.58
CA GLU A 75 -19.46 -6.75 18.42
C GLU A 75 -18.38 -7.74 17.95
N HIS A 76 -18.29 -8.00 16.63
CA HIS A 76 -17.26 -8.86 16.05
C HIS A 76 -15.83 -8.40 16.37
N VAL A 77 -15.49 -7.12 16.18
CA VAL A 77 -14.12 -6.63 16.45
C VAL A 77 -13.75 -6.60 17.94
N ARG A 78 -14.74 -6.71 18.83
CA ARG A 78 -14.56 -6.89 20.28
C ARG A 78 -14.60 -8.36 20.70
N SER A 79 -14.82 -9.29 19.77
CA SER A 79 -14.82 -10.73 20.07
C SER A 79 -13.41 -11.19 20.49
N PRO A 80 -13.30 -12.22 21.35
CA PRO A 80 -12.00 -12.79 21.71
C PRO A 80 -11.20 -13.29 20.49
N ALA A 81 -11.88 -13.78 19.45
CA ALA A 81 -11.22 -14.26 18.23
C ALA A 81 -10.64 -13.12 17.39
N ALA A 82 -11.35 -12.00 17.25
CA ALA A 82 -10.85 -10.83 16.51
C ALA A 82 -9.69 -10.14 17.27
N MET A 83 -9.79 -10.05 18.60
CA MET A 83 -8.70 -9.54 19.44
C MET A 83 -7.45 -10.43 19.37
N GLU A 84 -7.61 -11.74 19.48
CA GLU A 84 -6.51 -12.70 19.35
C GLU A 84 -5.86 -12.65 17.96
N PHE A 85 -6.65 -12.51 16.89
CA PHE A 85 -6.13 -12.32 15.53
C PHE A 85 -5.29 -11.04 15.41
N ASP A 86 -5.78 -9.91 15.92
CA ASP A 86 -5.04 -8.64 15.94
C ASP A 86 -3.74 -8.73 16.78
N HIS A 87 -3.77 -9.42 17.91
CA HIS A 87 -2.59 -9.71 18.73
C HIS A 87 -1.57 -10.56 17.96
N GLN A 88 -1.98 -11.67 17.34
CA GLN A 88 -1.11 -12.54 16.55
C GLN A 88 -0.42 -11.78 15.40
N LEU A 89 -1.15 -10.91 14.69
CA LEU A 89 -0.57 -10.07 13.63
C LEU A 89 0.54 -9.14 14.13
N LYS A 90 0.34 -8.54 15.32
CA LYS A 90 1.27 -7.58 15.93
C LYS A 90 2.47 -8.26 16.57
N ASP A 91 2.22 -9.18 17.50
CA ASP A 91 3.26 -9.83 18.30
C ASP A 91 4.09 -10.81 17.47
N GLY A 92 3.45 -11.47 16.48
CA GLY A 92 4.14 -12.31 15.50
C GLY A 92 4.93 -11.52 14.44
N ASN A 93 4.89 -10.18 14.44
CA ASN A 93 5.49 -9.31 13.41
C ASN A 93 5.12 -9.76 11.98
N MET A 94 3.88 -10.23 11.80
CA MET A 94 3.45 -10.91 10.57
C MET A 94 3.35 -9.95 9.38
N LEU A 95 3.20 -8.65 9.65
CA LEU A 95 2.96 -7.64 8.64
C LEU A 95 4.23 -6.86 8.27
N ALA A 96 4.40 -6.59 6.97
CA ALA A 96 5.44 -5.74 6.41
C ALA A 96 5.10 -4.24 6.51
N SER A 97 3.80 -3.90 6.61
CA SER A 97 3.28 -2.55 6.83
C SER A 97 2.07 -2.59 7.76
N ALA A 98 1.65 -1.44 8.29
CA ALA A 98 0.32 -1.33 8.90
C ALA A 98 -0.77 -1.76 7.89
N PRO A 99 -1.86 -2.41 8.34
CA PRO A 99 -2.99 -2.74 7.48
C PRO A 99 -3.78 -1.47 7.12
N ASN A 100 -4.38 -1.44 5.94
CA ASN A 100 -5.34 -0.40 5.55
C ASN A 100 -6.75 -0.99 5.60
N LEU A 101 -7.66 -0.32 6.31
CA LEU A 101 -9.06 -0.70 6.46
C LEU A 101 -9.97 0.44 5.98
N SER A 102 -11.03 0.08 5.27
CA SER A 102 -12.11 0.99 4.87
C SER A 102 -13.47 0.37 5.17
N LEU A 103 -14.39 1.19 5.67
CA LEU A 103 -15.77 0.83 5.98
C LEU A 103 -16.70 1.54 4.98
N PHE A 104 -17.60 0.78 4.37
CA PHE A 104 -18.54 1.27 3.35
C PHE A 104 -19.97 1.00 3.78
N GLY A 105 -20.85 1.96 3.48
CA GLY A 105 -22.30 1.79 3.58
C GLY A 105 -22.89 1.05 2.36
N PRO A 106 -24.21 1.18 2.14
CA PRO A 106 -24.89 0.65 0.96
C PRO A 106 -24.31 1.17 -0.37
N ASP A 107 -24.58 0.43 -1.45
CA ASP A 107 -24.21 0.85 -2.81
C ASP A 107 -24.88 2.17 -3.18
N LEU A 108 -24.10 3.10 -3.75
CA LEU A 108 -24.61 4.36 -4.28
C LEU A 108 -25.41 4.11 -5.56
N SER A 109 -26.65 4.60 -5.60
CA SER A 109 -27.46 4.58 -6.81
C SER A 109 -26.96 5.60 -7.83
N VAL A 110 -27.42 5.47 -9.08
CA VAL A 110 -27.17 6.48 -10.13
C VAL A 110 -27.72 7.87 -9.74
N ALA A 111 -28.75 7.93 -8.88
CA ALA A 111 -29.24 9.20 -8.36
C ALA A 111 -28.26 9.81 -7.35
N ASP A 112 -27.77 9.03 -6.39
CA ASP A 112 -26.81 9.48 -5.37
C ASP A 112 -25.50 9.97 -6.02
N LEU A 113 -24.99 9.22 -6.99
CA LEU A 113 -23.81 9.61 -7.78
C LEU A 113 -24.01 10.92 -8.55
N ARG A 114 -25.23 11.20 -9.04
CA ARG A 114 -25.56 12.47 -9.71
C ARG A 114 -25.66 13.62 -8.72
N THR A 115 -26.21 13.39 -7.53
CA THR A 115 -26.27 14.37 -6.44
C THR A 115 -24.86 14.76 -5.99
N LEU A 116 -24.01 13.78 -5.66
CA LEU A 116 -22.60 14.01 -5.30
C LEU A 116 -21.85 14.78 -6.39
N ALA A 117 -22.08 14.47 -7.67
CA ALA A 117 -21.47 15.19 -8.78
C ALA A 117 -22.03 16.61 -8.97
N ALA A 118 -23.24 16.91 -8.51
CA ALA A 118 -23.80 18.27 -8.51
C ALA A 118 -23.23 19.08 -7.33
N GLU A 119 -23.19 18.51 -6.14
CA GLU A 119 -22.60 19.09 -4.93
C GLU A 119 -21.12 19.45 -5.12
N ALA A 120 -20.33 18.52 -5.67
CA ALA A 120 -18.90 18.74 -5.96
C ALA A 120 -18.66 19.87 -6.97
N ARG A 121 -19.59 20.14 -7.89
CA ARG A 121 -19.50 21.30 -8.81
C ARG A 121 -19.93 22.59 -8.13
N ALA A 122 -20.96 22.55 -7.30
CA ALA A 122 -21.44 23.71 -6.54
C ALA A 122 -20.45 24.18 -5.46
N GLY A 123 -19.63 23.27 -4.93
CA GLY A 123 -18.52 23.60 -4.02
C GLY A 123 -17.24 24.08 -4.73
N GLY A 124 -17.20 24.08 -6.06
CA GLY A 124 -16.00 24.39 -6.85
C GLY A 124 -15.56 25.87 -6.86
N ASP A 125 -16.38 26.77 -6.33
CA ASP A 125 -16.12 28.23 -6.29
C ASP A 125 -15.28 28.69 -5.07
N GLN A 126 -14.71 27.77 -4.27
CA GLN A 126 -13.86 28.11 -3.11
C GLN A 126 -12.36 27.87 -3.29
N ASP A 127 -11.93 27.18 -4.35
CA ASP A 127 -10.52 27.17 -4.78
C ASP A 127 -10.27 28.25 -5.84
N GLU A 128 -10.56 29.52 -5.50
CA GLU A 128 -9.93 30.64 -6.21
C GLU A 128 -8.42 30.56 -5.95
N ILE A 129 -7.71 29.94 -6.89
CA ILE A 129 -6.28 30.13 -7.08
C ILE A 129 -6.08 31.62 -7.36
N SER A 130 -5.79 32.39 -6.31
CA SER A 130 -5.45 33.81 -6.43
C SER A 130 -4.45 34.00 -7.57
N PRO A 131 -4.77 34.77 -8.61
CA PRO A 131 -3.84 35.03 -9.69
C PRO A 131 -2.63 35.74 -9.08
N VAL A 132 -1.47 35.08 -9.12
CA VAL A 132 -0.20 35.73 -8.79
C VAL A 132 -0.03 36.86 -9.79
N SER A 133 -0.21 38.09 -9.33
CA SER A 133 -0.13 39.28 -10.16
C SER A 133 1.29 39.45 -10.70
N ASP A 134 1.46 39.07 -11.97
CA ASP A 134 2.71 39.21 -12.71
C ASP A 134 2.81 40.64 -13.26
N GLU A 135 3.22 41.59 -12.42
CA GLU A 135 3.71 42.90 -12.85
C GLU A 135 5.11 43.18 -12.31
N ALA A 136 5.89 43.88 -13.12
CA ALA A 136 7.34 43.67 -13.21
C ALA A 136 8.16 44.94 -12.98
N GLN A 137 9.45 44.83 -13.36
CA GLN A 137 10.46 45.89 -13.57
C GLN A 137 11.30 46.21 -12.31
N SER A 138 12.60 45.87 -12.27
CA SER A 138 13.72 46.25 -13.16
C SER A 138 14.30 47.63 -12.84
N THR A 139 15.50 47.63 -12.25
CA THR A 139 16.38 48.81 -12.24
C THR A 139 17.82 48.36 -12.50
N LEU A 140 18.39 48.86 -13.58
CA LEU A 140 19.77 48.58 -13.99
C LEU A 140 20.79 49.26 -13.06
N GLY A 141 21.82 48.52 -12.65
CA GLY A 141 23.02 49.03 -11.98
C GLY A 141 24.28 48.50 -12.67
N TYR A 142 25.04 49.39 -13.31
CA TYR A 142 26.13 49.05 -14.24
C TYR A 142 27.51 49.16 -13.57
N GLY A 143 28.47 48.30 -13.96
CA GLY A 143 29.91 48.57 -13.86
C GLY A 143 30.72 47.77 -12.83
N GLY A 144 31.73 47.02 -13.32
CA GLY A 144 32.67 46.27 -12.47
C GLY A 144 33.55 45.25 -13.21
N ASP A 145 34.30 45.68 -14.24
CA ASP A 145 35.29 44.82 -14.94
C ASP A 145 36.49 44.47 -14.03
N GLN A 146 36.83 43.18 -13.90
CA GLN A 146 38.24 42.73 -14.06
C GLN A 146 38.43 41.21 -14.22
N ARG A 147 38.68 40.82 -15.47
CA ARG A 147 39.80 39.96 -15.95
C ARG A 147 40.45 38.94 -14.99
N GLY A 148 40.46 37.67 -15.41
CA GLY A 148 41.31 36.63 -14.81
C GLY A 148 41.46 35.38 -15.69
N TYR A 149 42.31 35.43 -16.73
CA TYR A 149 42.67 34.26 -17.55
C TYR A 149 43.40 33.19 -16.70
N MET A 150 43.05 31.90 -16.88
CA MET A 150 43.99 30.92 -17.48
C MET A 150 43.30 29.61 -17.89
N ARG A 151 43.95 28.89 -18.81
CA ARG A 151 43.43 27.76 -19.60
C ARG A 151 44.58 26.78 -19.89
N ALA A 152 44.43 25.50 -19.51
CA ALA A 152 45.20 24.32 -19.98
C ALA A 152 44.56 23.08 -19.30
N THR A 153 44.09 22.01 -19.97
CA THR A 153 44.82 20.94 -20.69
C THR A 153 45.80 20.17 -19.77
N GLU A 154 45.95 18.84 -19.81
CA GLU A 154 45.48 17.83 -20.78
C GLU A 154 45.53 16.38 -20.21
N SER A 155 44.85 15.46 -20.90
CA SER A 155 45.17 14.02 -21.11
C SER A 155 46.18 13.26 -20.21
N ARG A 156 45.75 12.08 -19.71
CA ARG A 156 46.34 10.76 -20.12
C ARG A 156 45.59 9.52 -19.57
N ARG A 157 45.10 8.69 -20.50
CA ARG A 157 45.01 7.21 -20.39
C ARG A 157 46.36 6.63 -20.86
N PRO A 158 46.82 5.45 -20.42
CA PRO A 158 46.32 4.11 -20.85
C PRO A 158 46.39 3.06 -19.69
N ALA A 159 46.34 1.74 -19.83
CA ALA A 159 45.49 0.75 -20.51
C ALA A 159 46.04 -0.67 -20.16
N ALA A 160 45.15 -1.61 -19.77
CA ALA A 160 45.24 -3.08 -19.93
C ALA A 160 46.33 -3.95 -19.23
N LYS A 161 45.99 -5.27 -19.12
CA LYS A 161 46.68 -6.48 -18.58
C LYS A 161 46.23 -6.90 -17.15
N GLU A 162 46.00 -8.17 -16.80
CA GLU A 162 46.05 -9.46 -17.53
C GLU A 162 45.20 -10.55 -16.81
N ARG A 163 44.75 -11.60 -17.52
CA ARG A 163 44.22 -12.89 -16.97
C ARG A 163 45.34 -13.95 -17.11
N PRO A 164 45.46 -15.00 -16.26
CA PRO A 164 44.46 -16.08 -16.05
C PRO A 164 44.34 -16.49 -14.54
N ALA A 165 43.93 -17.68 -14.04
CA ALA A 165 43.60 -18.99 -14.64
C ALA A 165 42.61 -19.87 -13.82
N ARG A 166 41.88 -20.73 -14.55
CA ARG A 166 41.50 -22.15 -14.29
C ARG A 166 41.52 -22.73 -12.85
N GLY A 167 40.37 -23.29 -12.43
CA GLY A 167 40.29 -24.22 -11.30
C GLY A 167 39.03 -25.11 -11.35
N SER A 168 39.15 -26.33 -11.87
CA SER A 168 38.10 -27.37 -11.79
C SER A 168 38.29 -28.23 -10.54
N ARG A 169 37.22 -28.60 -9.84
CA ARG A 169 37.13 -29.88 -9.11
C ARG A 169 35.67 -30.29 -8.85
N SER A 170 35.48 -31.58 -8.60
CA SER A 170 34.23 -32.31 -8.80
C SER A 170 33.88 -33.24 -7.64
N GLY A 171 32.58 -33.29 -7.29
CA GLY A 171 31.93 -34.38 -6.54
C GLY A 171 32.07 -34.36 -5.01
N PRO A 172 31.42 -35.32 -4.31
CA PRO A 172 30.47 -36.33 -4.80
C PRO A 172 29.04 -36.18 -4.22
N ALA A 173 28.11 -36.97 -4.77
CA ALA A 173 26.77 -37.15 -4.20
C ALA A 173 26.79 -38.04 -2.94
N TRP A 174 25.88 -37.78 -2.00
CA TRP A 174 25.56 -38.69 -0.89
C TRP A 174 24.27 -39.47 -1.21
N LYS A 175 24.16 -40.67 -0.61
CA LYS A 175 23.08 -41.63 -0.82
C LYS A 175 21.82 -41.27 -0.03
#